data_AF-A0A9P6YFF2-F1
#
_entry.id   AF-A0A9P6YFF2-F1
#
_cell.length_a   1.000
_cell.length_b   1.000
_cell.length_c   1.000
_cell.angle_alpha   90.00
_cell.angle_beta   90.00
_cell.angle_gamma   90.00
#
_symmetry.space_group_name_H-M   'P 1'
#
loop_
_entity.id
_entity.type
_entity.pdbx_description
1 polymer ?
#
loop_
_entity_poly.entity_id
_entity_poly.type
_entity_poly.pdbx_seq_one_letter_code
_entity_poly.pdbx_strand_id
1 'polypeptide(L)'
;MRWFRTRCTWAEVGVLLLATFMLFRPDWFMDHFAPQYESRPASDMLTIAAAMPDNGRLTVVLRGINLEGDELTKTVAVALPALEPGAAASGVDASEGASPAVGRQRLADAGLTLMSLGDQTQIGGVRFGSRAQRSGWEQGWDVLEVKAPNPQRWSDHWVYLPALLLLAGMWVRQGRRDGGSPEPLHRAIGVVAHPPRGQGQLRGEDGHGDAGCRQGRHRREQAQAPAREQKGANDGLHQIVRQRHPAGRRQPCAHGPENPCPQGQQKGGGVGHA
;
A
#
# COMPACT_ATOMS: atom_id res chain seq x y z
N MET A 1 -1.91 23.15 -9.76
CA MET A 1 -2.39 23.32 -11.16
C MET A 1 -3.00 22.02 -11.62
N ARG A 2 -4.08 22.05 -12.40
CA ARG A 2 -4.90 20.88 -12.78
C ARG A 2 -4.54 20.41 -14.18
N TRP A 3 -3.54 19.57 -14.28
CA TRP A 3 -2.96 19.23 -15.58
C TRP A 3 -2.59 17.75 -15.59
N PHE A 4 -3.09 17.02 -16.58
CA PHE A 4 -2.76 15.62 -16.82
C PHE A 4 -2.23 15.45 -18.25
N ARG A 5 -3.07 15.71 -19.26
CA ARG A 5 -2.67 15.90 -20.65
C ARG A 5 -2.99 17.31 -21.14
N THR A 6 -4.18 17.81 -20.79
CA THR A 6 -4.52 19.23 -20.82
C THR A 6 -5.15 19.70 -19.52
N ARG A 7 -5.62 20.96 -19.46
CA ARG A 7 -6.24 21.49 -18.24
C ARG A 7 -7.47 20.67 -17.87
N CYS A 8 -7.43 20.02 -16.72
CA CYS A 8 -8.54 19.20 -16.22
C CYS A 8 -9.65 20.07 -15.62
N THR A 9 -10.89 19.77 -15.98
CA THR A 9 -12.09 20.27 -15.28
C THR A 9 -12.24 19.63 -13.89
N TRP A 10 -13.06 20.20 -12.99
CA TRP A 10 -13.30 19.60 -11.66
C TRP A 10 -13.83 18.16 -11.76
N ALA A 11 -14.73 17.90 -12.70
CA ALA A 11 -15.26 16.56 -12.95
C ALA A 11 -14.17 15.57 -13.40
N GLU A 12 -13.25 16.01 -14.27
CA GLU A 12 -12.16 15.15 -14.76
C GLU A 12 -11.14 14.84 -13.67
N VAL A 13 -10.87 15.80 -12.77
CA VAL A 13 -10.08 15.53 -11.56
C VAL A 13 -10.78 14.47 -10.71
N GLY A 14 -12.09 14.55 -10.50
CA GLY A 14 -12.86 13.54 -9.76
C GLY A 14 -12.75 12.14 -10.38
N VAL A 15 -12.92 12.03 -11.70
CA VAL A 15 -12.80 10.75 -12.42
C VAL A 15 -11.37 10.21 -12.38
N LEU A 16 -10.36 11.06 -12.54
CA LEU A 16 -8.95 10.64 -12.46
C LEU A 16 -8.59 10.16 -11.04
N LEU A 17 -9.13 10.81 -10.00
CA LEU A 17 -8.97 10.36 -8.62
C LEU A 17 -9.66 9.02 -8.38
N LEU A 18 -10.86 8.81 -8.93
CA LEU A 18 -11.54 7.51 -8.87
C LEU A 18 -10.73 6.41 -9.56
N ALA A 19 -10.23 6.66 -10.78
CA ALA A 19 -9.40 5.71 -11.51
C ALA A 19 -8.09 5.40 -10.75
N THR A 20 -7.48 6.41 -10.15
CA THR A 20 -6.30 6.25 -9.28
C THR A 20 -6.64 5.37 -8.07
N PHE A 21 -7.75 5.66 -7.39
CA PHE A 21 -8.19 4.87 -6.24
C PHE A 21 -8.47 3.40 -6.61
N MET A 22 -9.13 3.15 -7.74
CA MET A 22 -9.33 1.79 -8.25
C MET A 22 -8.02 1.05 -8.55
N LEU A 23 -7.01 1.75 -9.08
CA LEU A 23 -5.72 1.15 -9.40
C LEU A 23 -4.89 0.81 -8.15
N PHE A 24 -4.86 1.71 -7.17
CA PHE A 24 -4.07 1.54 -5.95
C PHE A 24 -4.79 0.72 -4.87
N ARG A 25 -6.12 0.69 -4.89
CA ARG A 25 -6.94 0.00 -3.88
C ARG A 25 -8.05 -0.83 -4.53
N PRO A 26 -7.70 -1.86 -5.33
CA PRO A 26 -8.70 -2.76 -5.91
C PRO A 26 -9.44 -3.57 -4.85
N ASP A 27 -8.77 -3.91 -3.73
CA ASP A 27 -9.35 -4.67 -2.63
C ASP A 27 -10.61 -4.01 -2.06
N TRP A 28 -10.65 -2.68 -1.97
CA TRP A 28 -11.81 -1.98 -1.41
C TRP A 28 -13.08 -2.21 -2.21
N PHE A 29 -12.95 -2.28 -3.54
CA PHE A 29 -14.08 -2.59 -4.41
C PHE A 29 -14.45 -4.07 -4.30
N MET A 30 -13.46 -4.96 -4.36
CA MET A 30 -13.73 -6.40 -4.27
C MET A 30 -14.33 -6.80 -2.94
N ASP A 31 -13.86 -6.27 -1.82
CA ASP A 31 -14.39 -6.56 -0.50
C ASP A 31 -15.83 -6.07 -0.32
N HIS A 32 -16.28 -5.08 -1.11
CA HIS A 32 -17.67 -4.63 -1.13
C HIS A 32 -18.60 -5.59 -1.89
N PHE A 33 -18.09 -6.26 -2.93
CA PHE A 33 -18.87 -7.24 -3.71
C PHE A 33 -18.82 -8.64 -3.10
N ALA A 34 -17.62 -9.07 -2.69
CA ALA A 34 -17.34 -10.39 -2.16
C ALA A 34 -16.30 -10.26 -1.03
N PRO A 35 -16.73 -10.38 0.25
CA PRO A 35 -15.81 -10.27 1.38
C PRO A 35 -14.73 -11.36 1.30
N GLN A 36 -13.50 -11.01 1.69
CA GLN A 36 -12.34 -11.91 1.64
C GLN A 36 -12.53 -13.17 2.50
N TYR A 37 -13.16 -13.02 3.66
CA TYR A 37 -13.43 -14.11 4.59
C TYR A 37 -14.92 -14.19 4.90
N GLU A 38 -15.44 -15.41 4.87
CA GLU A 38 -16.79 -15.73 5.33
C GLU A 38 -16.70 -16.33 6.74
N SER A 39 -17.52 -15.83 7.67
CA SER A 39 -17.66 -16.42 9.01
C SER A 39 -18.42 -17.74 8.90
N ARG A 40 -17.75 -18.84 9.25
CA ARG A 40 -18.31 -20.19 9.29
C ARG A 40 -18.37 -20.71 10.73
N PRO A 41 -19.31 -21.62 11.04
CA PRO A 41 -19.42 -22.20 12.37
C PRO A 41 -18.17 -23.00 12.75
N ALA A 42 -17.92 -23.12 14.05
CA ALA A 42 -16.77 -23.84 14.59
C ALA A 42 -16.73 -25.33 14.20
N SER A 43 -17.89 -25.95 13.93
CA SER A 43 -18.02 -27.33 13.44
C SER A 43 -17.25 -27.57 12.14
N ASP A 44 -17.19 -26.56 11.28
CA ASP A 44 -16.59 -26.67 9.94
C ASP A 44 -15.08 -26.49 9.97
N MET A 45 -14.49 -26.20 11.13
CA MET A 45 -13.07 -25.89 11.26
C MET A 45 -12.16 -27.01 10.74
N LEU A 46 -12.53 -28.27 10.98
CA LEU A 46 -11.77 -29.43 10.48
C LEU A 46 -11.81 -29.52 8.96
N THR A 47 -12.99 -29.31 8.36
CA THR A 47 -13.19 -29.33 6.91
C THR A 47 -12.46 -28.15 6.24
N ILE A 48 -12.55 -26.96 6.81
CA ILE A 48 -11.85 -25.76 6.33
C ILE A 48 -10.34 -25.93 6.45
N ALA A 49 -9.86 -26.51 7.55
CA ALA A 49 -8.45 -26.81 7.74
C ALA A 49 -7.95 -27.87 6.75
N ALA A 50 -8.80 -28.83 6.34
CA ALA A 50 -8.45 -29.79 5.30
C ALA A 50 -8.37 -29.13 3.91
N ALA A 51 -9.37 -28.32 3.54
CA ALA A 51 -9.48 -27.68 2.22
C ALA A 51 -8.51 -26.51 1.98
N MET A 52 -7.87 -26.00 3.04
CA MET A 52 -6.97 -24.85 2.94
C MET A 52 -5.69 -25.19 2.14
N PRO A 53 -5.18 -24.30 1.28
CA PRO A 53 -3.92 -24.54 0.58
C PRO A 53 -2.73 -24.79 1.53
N ASP A 54 -1.67 -25.36 0.99
CA ASP A 54 -0.42 -25.58 1.71
C ASP A 54 0.14 -24.27 2.27
N ASN A 55 0.57 -24.30 3.53
CA ASN A 55 1.02 -23.10 4.25
C ASN A 55 -0.03 -21.98 4.36
N GLY A 56 -1.31 -22.31 4.13
CA GLY A 56 -2.42 -21.39 4.33
C GLY A 56 -2.55 -20.97 5.80
N ARG A 57 -3.11 -19.78 5.99
CA ARG A 57 -3.33 -19.20 7.31
C ARG A 57 -4.79 -19.39 7.72
N LEU A 58 -5.02 -20.26 8.69
CA LEU A 58 -6.33 -20.46 9.30
C LEU A 58 -6.56 -19.38 10.34
N THR A 59 -7.57 -18.54 10.13
CA THR A 59 -7.93 -17.44 11.04
C THR A 59 -9.22 -17.78 11.77
N VAL A 60 -9.22 -17.64 13.08
CA VAL A 60 -10.31 -18.08 13.95
C VAL A 60 -10.57 -17.01 15.01
N VAL A 61 -11.84 -16.81 15.33
CA VAL A 61 -12.29 -15.96 16.43
C VAL A 61 -12.51 -16.85 17.65
N LEU A 62 -11.73 -16.61 18.68
CA LEU A 62 -11.78 -17.34 19.94
C LEU A 62 -12.38 -16.47 21.04
N ARG A 63 -13.06 -17.12 21.98
CA ARG A 63 -13.56 -16.53 23.22
C ARG A 63 -12.99 -17.32 24.39
N GLY A 64 -12.44 -16.61 25.37
CA GLY A 64 -11.90 -17.24 26.56
C GLY A 64 -11.82 -16.26 27.71
N ILE A 65 -11.37 -16.77 28.85
CA ILE A 65 -11.16 -15.97 30.05
C ILE A 65 -9.66 -15.80 30.22
N ASN A 66 -9.20 -14.59 30.54
CA ASN A 66 -7.79 -14.36 30.85
C ASN A 66 -7.44 -14.76 32.29
N LEU A 67 -6.16 -14.71 32.63
CA LEU A 67 -5.65 -14.96 33.99
C LEU A 67 -6.29 -14.04 35.05
N GLU A 68 -6.76 -12.86 34.65
CA GLU A 68 -7.43 -11.87 35.49
C GLU A 68 -8.93 -12.12 35.66
N GLY A 69 -9.51 -13.11 34.96
CA GLY A 69 -10.94 -13.42 35.03
C GLY A 69 -11.82 -12.65 34.04
N ASP A 70 -11.24 -11.80 33.18
CA ASP A 70 -11.97 -11.05 32.16
C ASP A 70 -12.26 -11.90 30.93
N GLU A 71 -13.49 -11.80 30.39
CA GLU A 71 -13.89 -12.44 29.14
C GLU A 71 -13.35 -11.67 27.93
N LEU A 72 -12.53 -12.32 27.12
CA LEU A 72 -11.87 -11.73 25.96
C LEU A 72 -12.24 -12.49 24.69
N THR A 73 -12.51 -11.74 23.63
CA THR A 73 -12.63 -12.28 22.27
C THR A 73 -11.39 -11.88 21.47
N LYS A 74 -10.61 -12.85 20.98
CA LYS A 74 -9.41 -12.62 20.17
C LYS A 74 -9.55 -13.27 18.80
N THR A 75 -9.13 -12.56 17.75
CA THR A 75 -8.94 -13.16 16.43
C THR A 75 -7.50 -13.59 16.30
N VAL A 76 -7.25 -14.89 16.18
CA VAL A 76 -5.91 -15.47 16.04
C VAL A 76 -5.78 -16.19 14.72
N ALA A 77 -4.55 -16.29 14.21
CA ALA A 77 -4.30 -16.92 12.94
C ALA A 77 -3.10 -17.86 13.03
N VAL A 78 -3.28 -19.11 12.61
CA VAL A 78 -2.24 -20.14 12.61
C VAL A 78 -1.88 -20.52 11.18
N ALA A 79 -0.59 -20.61 10.88
CA ALA A 79 -0.11 -21.13 9.61
C ALA A 79 -0.14 -22.66 9.65
N LEU A 80 -1.01 -23.27 8.84
CA LEU A 80 -1.10 -24.72 8.71
C LEU A 80 0.13 -25.23 7.97
N PRO A 81 0.75 -26.36 8.38
CA PRO A 81 1.77 -27.00 7.57
C PRO A 81 1.18 -27.48 6.23
N ALA A 82 2.06 -27.60 5.23
CA ALA A 82 1.74 -28.29 3.98
C ALA A 82 1.36 -29.74 4.29
N LEU A 83 0.43 -30.30 3.52
CA LEU A 83 0.18 -31.74 3.64
C LEU A 83 1.40 -32.47 3.09
N GLU A 84 2.01 -33.32 3.92
CA GLU A 84 2.97 -34.29 3.39
C GLU A 84 2.21 -35.23 2.44
N PRO A 85 2.71 -35.47 1.22
CA PRO A 85 2.04 -36.33 0.23
C PRO A 85 1.85 -37.79 0.69
N GLY A 86 2.41 -38.19 1.85
CA GLY A 86 2.22 -39.48 2.51
C GLY A 86 1.31 -39.47 3.74
N ALA A 87 0.78 -38.34 4.19
CA ALA A 87 -0.17 -38.32 5.32
C ALA A 87 -1.56 -38.87 4.92
N ALA A 88 -1.90 -38.83 3.62
CA ALA A 88 -3.00 -39.60 3.04
C ALA A 88 -2.69 -41.11 2.95
N ALA A 89 -1.44 -41.52 3.15
CA ALA A 89 -1.04 -42.95 3.09
C ALA A 89 -1.18 -43.67 4.45
N SER A 90 -1.44 -42.94 5.54
CA SER A 90 -1.89 -43.54 6.81
C SER A 90 -3.40 -43.82 6.75
N GLY A 91 -3.81 -44.69 5.82
CA GLY A 91 -5.13 -45.32 5.80
C GLY A 91 -6.35 -44.44 5.50
N VAL A 92 -6.19 -43.25 4.92
CA VAL A 92 -7.33 -42.42 4.48
C VAL A 92 -7.13 -42.08 3.02
N ASP A 93 -7.91 -42.73 2.17
CA ASP A 93 -7.83 -42.70 0.71
C ASP A 93 -7.67 -41.26 0.18
N ALA A 94 -6.60 -41.04 -0.59
CA ALA A 94 -6.22 -39.75 -1.17
C ALA A 94 -7.28 -39.13 -2.13
N SER A 95 -8.40 -39.81 -2.36
CA SER A 95 -9.57 -39.27 -3.06
C SER A 95 -10.45 -38.35 -2.20
N GLU A 96 -10.24 -38.29 -0.88
CA GLU A 96 -10.98 -37.42 0.04
C GLU A 96 -10.08 -36.30 0.61
N GLY A 97 -9.62 -35.38 -0.25
CA GLY A 97 -8.82 -34.21 0.15
C GLY A 97 -9.49 -33.24 1.14
N ALA A 98 -10.70 -33.53 1.63
CA ALA A 98 -11.46 -32.73 2.57
C ALA A 98 -12.00 -33.54 3.77
N SER A 99 -11.50 -34.75 4.02
CA SER A 99 -11.96 -35.55 5.16
C SER A 99 -11.55 -34.89 6.50
N PRO A 100 -12.45 -34.81 7.51
CA PRO A 100 -12.17 -34.18 8.81
C PRO A 100 -10.95 -34.76 9.55
N ALA A 101 -10.60 -36.01 9.26
CA ALA A 101 -9.39 -36.67 9.77
C ALA A 101 -8.10 -35.99 9.31
N VAL A 102 -8.02 -35.62 8.02
CA VAL A 102 -6.88 -34.90 7.44
C VAL A 102 -6.74 -33.51 8.08
N GLY A 103 -7.86 -32.80 8.23
CA GLY A 103 -7.89 -31.50 8.92
C GLY A 103 -7.39 -31.59 10.36
N ARG A 104 -7.78 -32.65 11.10
CA ARG A 104 -7.32 -32.89 12.46
C ARG A 104 -5.81 -33.12 12.54
N GLN A 105 -5.27 -33.92 11.63
CA GLN A 105 -3.82 -34.18 11.57
C GLN A 105 -3.05 -32.88 11.26
N ARG A 106 -3.50 -32.10 10.27
CA ARG A 106 -2.87 -30.81 9.94
C ARG A 106 -2.85 -29.83 11.10
N LEU A 107 -3.94 -29.78 11.87
CA LEU A 107 -4.01 -28.95 13.08
C LEU A 107 -3.07 -29.47 14.17
N ALA A 108 -3.01 -30.79 14.38
CA ALA A 108 -2.08 -31.41 15.32
C ALA A 108 -0.61 -31.10 14.94
N ASP A 109 -0.28 -31.13 13.65
CA ASP A 109 1.05 -30.77 13.13
C ASP A 109 1.36 -29.28 13.31
N ALA A 110 0.34 -28.41 13.20
CA ALA A 110 0.43 -27.00 13.57
C ALA A 110 0.60 -26.78 15.10
N GLY A 111 0.39 -27.84 15.89
CA GLY A 111 0.47 -27.86 17.34
C GLY A 111 -0.84 -27.54 18.05
N LEU A 112 -1.99 -27.71 17.39
CA LEU A 112 -3.31 -27.46 17.95
C LEU A 112 -4.11 -28.76 18.07
N THR A 113 -4.67 -29.02 19.25
CA THR A 113 -5.62 -30.11 19.48
C THR A 113 -6.98 -29.53 19.81
N LEU A 114 -8.01 -30.04 19.13
CA LEU A 114 -9.39 -29.63 19.33
C LEU A 114 -10.14 -30.65 20.18
N MET A 115 -11.10 -30.16 20.95
CA MET A 115 -12.04 -30.96 21.70
C MET A 115 -13.45 -30.47 21.37
N SER A 116 -14.31 -31.36 20.91
CA SER A 116 -15.72 -31.04 20.68
C SER A 116 -16.51 -31.37 21.95
N LEU A 117 -17.20 -30.38 22.50
CA LEU A 117 -18.06 -30.50 23.67
C LEU A 117 -19.51 -30.23 23.23
N GLY A 118 -20.19 -31.29 22.80
CA GLY A 118 -21.51 -31.18 22.18
C GLY A 118 -21.44 -30.33 20.90
N ASP A 119 -22.17 -29.23 20.87
CA ASP A 119 -22.19 -28.29 19.74
C ASP A 119 -21.04 -27.27 19.76
N GLN A 120 -20.29 -27.20 20.87
CA GLN A 120 -19.17 -26.27 21.01
C GLN A 120 -17.85 -26.94 20.63
N THR A 121 -16.97 -26.19 19.98
CA THR A 121 -15.59 -26.64 19.72
C THR A 121 -14.64 -25.81 20.57
N GLN A 122 -13.88 -26.48 21.43
CA GLN A 122 -12.93 -25.86 22.34
C GLN A 122 -11.51 -26.30 22.00
N ILE A 123 -10.54 -25.46 22.34
CA ILE A 123 -9.12 -25.79 22.19
C ILE A 123 -8.72 -26.72 23.33
N GLY A 124 -8.56 -28.01 23.00
CA GLY A 124 -8.19 -29.05 23.96
C GLY A 124 -6.73 -28.97 24.39
N GLY A 125 -5.82 -28.47 23.55
CA GLY A 125 -4.41 -28.31 23.90
C GLY A 125 -3.58 -27.62 22.83
N VAL A 126 -2.50 -26.96 23.26
CA VAL A 126 -1.55 -26.28 22.37
C VAL A 126 -0.14 -26.79 22.66
N ARG A 127 0.57 -27.29 21.65
CA ARG A 127 1.94 -27.82 21.79
C ARG A 127 2.92 -26.66 22.00
N PHE A 128 3.79 -26.79 23.00
CA PHE A 128 4.85 -25.80 23.23
C PHE A 128 5.80 -25.67 22.03
N GLY A 129 6.25 -24.45 21.73
CA GLY A 129 7.13 -24.12 20.60
C GLY A 129 6.48 -24.24 19.22
N SER A 130 5.19 -24.54 19.14
CA SER A 130 4.47 -24.69 17.88
C SER A 130 4.11 -23.36 17.20
N ARG A 131 3.66 -23.44 15.95
CA ARG A 131 3.14 -22.27 15.22
C ARG A 131 1.90 -21.71 15.95
N ALA A 132 1.01 -22.60 16.42
CA ALA A 132 -0.18 -22.23 17.18
C ALA A 132 0.16 -21.43 18.45
N GLN A 133 1.12 -21.91 19.26
CA GLN A 133 1.50 -21.20 20.48
C GLN A 133 2.07 -19.80 20.18
N ARG A 134 2.94 -19.68 19.16
CA ARG A 134 3.52 -18.37 18.77
C ARG A 134 2.48 -17.38 18.26
N SER A 135 1.35 -17.87 17.74
CA SER A 135 0.21 -17.05 17.33
C SER A 135 -0.76 -16.69 18.46
N GLY A 136 -0.45 -17.06 19.72
CA GLY A 136 -1.25 -16.68 20.89
C GLY A 136 -2.50 -17.53 21.09
N TRP A 137 -2.45 -18.81 20.69
CA TRP A 137 -3.50 -19.77 21.01
C TRP A 137 -3.34 -20.26 22.45
N GLU A 138 -4.46 -20.31 23.17
CA GLU A 138 -4.52 -20.70 24.57
C GLU A 138 -5.45 -21.92 24.73
N GLN A 139 -5.14 -22.79 25.69
CA GLN A 139 -5.95 -23.97 25.99
C GLN A 139 -7.22 -23.57 26.75
N GLY A 140 -8.33 -24.26 26.50
CA GLY A 140 -9.61 -24.01 27.17
C GLY A 140 -10.40 -22.83 26.61
N TRP A 141 -9.95 -22.24 25.50
CA TRP A 141 -10.67 -21.20 24.79
C TRP A 141 -11.67 -21.80 23.80
N ASP A 142 -12.85 -21.21 23.72
CA ASP A 142 -13.94 -21.63 22.85
C ASP A 142 -13.79 -21.00 21.46
N VAL A 143 -14.05 -21.80 20.43
CA VAL A 143 -14.04 -21.35 19.04
C VAL A 143 -15.43 -20.86 18.69
N LEU A 144 -15.56 -19.56 18.40
CA LEU A 144 -16.84 -18.98 17.98
C LEU A 144 -17.05 -19.13 16.47
N GLU A 145 -16.09 -18.61 15.70
CA GLU A 145 -16.20 -18.48 14.25
C GLU A 145 -14.87 -18.77 13.58
N VAL A 146 -14.93 -19.45 12.44
CA VAL A 146 -13.78 -19.69 11.57
C VAL A 146 -13.91 -18.78 10.36
N LYS A 147 -12.86 -18.00 10.07
CA LYS A 147 -12.79 -17.15 8.89
C LYS A 147 -12.26 -17.97 7.72
N ALA A 148 -13.17 -18.55 6.95
CA ALA A 148 -12.85 -19.32 5.75
C ALA A 148 -12.58 -18.37 4.57
N PRO A 149 -11.55 -18.62 3.74
CA PRO A 149 -11.39 -17.92 2.47
C PRO A 149 -12.63 -18.11 1.61
N ASN A 150 -13.22 -17.02 1.11
CA ASN A 150 -14.46 -17.08 0.34
C ASN A 150 -14.19 -17.68 -1.07
N PRO A 151 -14.78 -18.85 -1.42
CA PRO A 151 -14.56 -19.48 -2.73
C PRO A 151 -15.22 -18.69 -3.88
N GLN A 152 -16.17 -17.81 -3.58
CA GLN A 152 -16.89 -17.00 -4.56
C GLN A 152 -16.15 -15.71 -4.94
N ARG A 153 -15.02 -15.39 -4.27
CA ARG A 153 -14.24 -14.18 -4.56
C ARG A 153 -13.56 -14.33 -5.91
N TRP A 154 -13.97 -13.50 -6.87
CA TRP A 154 -13.28 -13.39 -8.16
C TRP A 154 -11.88 -12.80 -7.99
N SER A 155 -11.02 -12.99 -8.99
CA SER A 155 -9.67 -12.42 -8.94
C SER A 155 -9.74 -10.89 -8.84
N ASP A 156 -8.89 -10.32 -7.99
CA ASP A 156 -8.82 -8.87 -7.74
C ASP A 156 -8.50 -8.07 -9.03
N HIS A 157 -8.01 -8.76 -10.05
CA HIS A 157 -7.64 -8.17 -11.33
C HIS A 157 -8.82 -7.62 -12.14
N TRP A 158 -10.06 -8.04 -11.86
CA TRP A 158 -11.24 -7.54 -12.57
C TRP A 158 -11.48 -6.05 -12.36
N VAL A 159 -11.02 -5.44 -11.25
CA VAL A 159 -11.14 -4.00 -11.00
C VAL A 159 -10.19 -3.18 -11.88
N TYR A 160 -9.09 -3.75 -12.37
CA TYR A 160 -8.17 -3.05 -13.26
C TYR A 160 -8.76 -2.74 -14.63
N LEU A 161 -9.62 -3.62 -15.14
CA LEU A 161 -10.23 -3.44 -16.45
C LEU A 161 -11.10 -2.17 -16.53
N PRO A 162 -12.09 -1.93 -15.63
CA PRO A 162 -12.86 -0.69 -15.64
C PRO A 162 -11.98 0.53 -15.30
N ALA A 163 -10.98 0.39 -14.43
CA ALA A 163 -10.06 1.49 -14.10
C ALA A 163 -9.25 1.96 -15.33
N LEU A 164 -8.68 1.02 -16.09
CA LEU A 164 -7.94 1.30 -17.32
C LEU A 164 -8.86 1.87 -18.41
N LEU A 165 -10.10 1.38 -18.50
CA LEU A 165 -11.08 1.91 -19.45
C LEU A 165 -11.42 3.37 -19.14
N LEU A 166 -11.62 3.72 -17.86
CA LEU A 166 -11.84 5.11 -17.43
C LEU A 166 -10.63 6.00 -17.77
N LEU A 167 -9.41 5.52 -17.53
CA LEU A 167 -8.19 6.26 -17.84
C LEU A 167 -8.02 6.46 -19.35
N ALA A 168 -8.21 5.41 -20.15
CA ALA A 168 -8.15 5.46 -21.60
C ALA A 168 -9.25 6.38 -22.18
N GLY A 169 -10.47 6.28 -21.66
CA GLY A 169 -11.58 7.17 -22.04
C GLY A 169 -11.26 8.64 -21.74
N MET A 170 -10.66 8.92 -20.58
CA MET A 170 -10.20 10.26 -20.22
C MET A 170 -9.08 10.75 -21.16
N TRP A 171 -8.13 9.87 -21.48
CA TRP A 171 -7.02 10.17 -22.38
C TRP A 171 -7.50 10.53 -23.80
N VAL A 172 -8.41 9.74 -24.36
CA VAL A 172 -9.01 10.00 -25.68
C VAL A 172 -9.83 11.28 -25.66
N ARG A 173 -10.63 11.51 -24.61
CA ARG A 173 -11.44 12.72 -24.47
C ARG A 173 -10.58 13.99 -24.37
N GLN A 174 -9.49 13.96 -23.61
CA GLN A 174 -8.54 15.08 -23.54
C GLN A 174 -7.86 15.27 -24.90
N GLY A 175 -7.37 14.21 -25.53
CA GLY A 175 -6.74 14.29 -26.85
C GLY A 175 -7.62 14.84 -27.98
N ARG A 176 -8.93 14.58 -27.94
CA ARG A 176 -9.90 15.17 -28.88
C ARG A 176 -10.08 16.68 -28.72
N ARG A 177 -9.77 17.24 -27.55
CA ARG A 177 -9.82 18.69 -27.29
C ARG A 177 -8.53 19.39 -27.72
N ASP A 178 -7.41 18.71 -27.54
CA ASP A 178 -6.09 19.24 -27.81
C ASP A 178 -5.82 19.39 -29.32
N GLY A 179 -6.46 18.56 -30.15
CA GLY A 179 -6.34 18.58 -31.62
C GLY A 179 -6.96 19.79 -32.33
N GLY A 180 -7.48 20.78 -31.59
CA GLY A 180 -8.16 21.97 -32.13
C GLY A 180 -7.37 23.28 -32.09
N SER A 181 -6.08 23.26 -31.72
CA SER A 181 -5.27 24.47 -31.71
C SER A 181 -3.99 24.26 -32.52
N PRO A 182 -4.00 24.52 -33.84
CA PRO A 182 -2.77 24.88 -34.51
C PRO A 182 -2.28 26.17 -33.85
N GLU A 183 -1.23 26.10 -33.05
CA GLU A 183 -0.55 27.30 -32.54
C GLU A 183 0.10 27.97 -33.77
N PRO A 184 -0.34 29.17 -34.19
CA PRO A 184 0.35 29.88 -35.25
C PRO A 184 1.67 30.39 -34.67
N LEU A 185 2.73 29.65 -34.97
CA LEU A 185 4.11 30.00 -34.67
C LEU A 185 4.56 31.15 -35.60
N HIS A 186 3.88 32.29 -35.53
CA HIS A 186 4.26 33.54 -36.18
C HIS A 186 3.65 34.74 -35.46
N ARG A 187 4.15 35.01 -34.24
CA ARG A 187 4.11 36.38 -33.71
C ARG A 187 5.11 37.18 -34.53
N ALA A 188 4.64 37.79 -35.62
CA ALA A 188 5.39 38.75 -36.40
C ALA A 188 5.95 39.81 -35.44
N ILE A 189 7.27 39.84 -35.31
CA ILE A 189 7.99 40.89 -34.61
C ILE A 189 7.76 42.16 -35.43
N GLY A 190 6.82 43.00 -34.99
CA GLY A 190 6.64 44.34 -35.55
C GLY A 190 7.91 45.15 -35.30
N VAL A 191 8.72 45.34 -36.33
CA VAL A 191 9.83 46.29 -36.32
C VAL A 191 9.24 47.70 -36.20
N VAL A 192 9.32 48.28 -35.01
CA VAL A 192 8.99 49.69 -34.79
C VAL A 192 10.11 50.54 -35.41
N ALA A 193 9.83 51.19 -36.54
CA ALA A 193 10.73 52.18 -37.12
C ALA A 193 10.87 53.39 -36.16
N HIS A 194 12.09 53.76 -35.82
CA HIS A 194 12.40 55.00 -35.09
C HIS A 194 12.33 56.21 -36.04
N PRO A 195 11.64 57.31 -35.70
CA PRO A 195 11.73 58.55 -36.47
C PRO A 195 13.04 59.30 -36.20
N PRO A 196 13.64 59.97 -37.20
CA PRO A 196 14.88 60.72 -37.03
C PRO A 196 14.68 62.02 -36.24
N ARG A 197 15.67 62.36 -35.41
CA ARG A 197 15.79 63.63 -34.68
C ARG A 197 16.34 64.74 -35.60
N GLY A 198 15.75 65.93 -35.48
CA GLY A 198 16.32 67.22 -35.91
C GLY A 198 15.29 68.06 -36.68
N GLN A 199 15.21 69.39 -36.59
CA GLN A 199 15.98 70.41 -35.87
C GLN A 199 15.03 71.59 -35.57
N GLY A 200 15.38 72.44 -34.61
CA GLY A 200 14.55 73.57 -34.18
C GLY A 200 14.52 74.73 -35.18
N GLN A 201 13.48 75.55 -35.08
CA GLN A 201 13.50 76.93 -35.54
C GLN A 201 12.56 77.77 -34.66
N LEU A 202 13.10 78.86 -34.13
CA LEU A 202 12.48 79.87 -33.27
C LEU A 202 11.72 80.93 -34.09
N ARG A 203 10.54 81.35 -33.62
CA ARG A 203 9.90 82.69 -33.73
C ARG A 203 8.44 82.53 -33.27
N GLY A 204 7.84 83.33 -32.40
CA GLY A 204 8.08 84.70 -31.97
C GLY A 204 6.72 85.43 -32.03
N GLU A 205 6.44 86.26 -31.02
CA GLU A 205 5.40 87.30 -30.94
C GLU A 205 4.03 86.95 -30.29
N ASP A 206 3.99 87.24 -28.98
CA ASP A 206 3.27 88.34 -28.31
C ASP A 206 1.75 88.53 -28.58
N GLY A 207 0.97 88.41 -27.52
CA GLY A 207 -0.46 88.73 -27.48
C GLY A 207 -1.01 88.85 -26.06
N HIS A 208 -1.00 90.10 -25.57
CA HIS A 208 -1.47 90.67 -24.31
C HIS A 208 -2.87 90.20 -23.82
N GLY A 209 -3.06 90.13 -22.50
CA GLY A 209 -4.39 90.02 -21.86
C GLY A 209 -4.35 89.75 -20.35
N ASP A 210 -4.44 90.83 -19.57
CA ASP A 210 -4.25 90.94 -18.12
C ASP A 210 -5.35 90.37 -17.20
N ALA A 211 -4.89 90.15 -15.95
CA ALA A 211 -5.57 90.31 -14.64
C ALA A 211 -6.44 89.17 -14.04
N GLY A 212 -5.96 88.62 -12.91
CA GLY A 212 -6.79 87.81 -11.99
C GLY A 212 -6.08 87.00 -10.90
N CYS A 213 -5.36 87.66 -10.00
CA CYS A 213 -4.55 87.16 -8.88
C CYS A 213 -5.23 86.19 -7.87
N ARG A 214 -4.59 85.07 -7.46
CA ARG A 214 -4.17 84.79 -6.06
C ARG A 214 -3.50 83.41 -5.82
N GLN A 215 -2.26 83.49 -5.32
CA GLN A 215 -1.59 82.71 -4.26
C GLN A 215 -1.96 81.25 -3.97
N GLY A 216 -0.92 80.39 -4.02
CA GLY A 216 -0.90 79.10 -3.30
C GLY A 216 0.33 78.25 -3.61
N ARG A 217 1.45 78.53 -2.93
CA ARG A 217 2.64 77.65 -2.90
C ARG A 217 2.30 76.31 -2.23
N HIS A 218 2.99 75.26 -2.67
CA HIS A 218 3.46 74.04 -1.98
C HIS A 218 3.20 72.80 -2.85
N ARG A 219 4.19 72.34 -3.63
CA ARG A 219 5.35 71.49 -3.26
C ARG A 219 4.98 70.00 -3.22
N ARG A 220 5.37 69.32 -4.30
CA ARG A 220 5.73 67.89 -4.44
C ARG A 220 4.61 66.86 -4.24
N GLU A 221 4.02 66.49 -5.37
CA GLU A 221 3.44 65.19 -5.61
C GLU A 221 4.53 64.30 -6.23
N GLN A 222 4.88 63.19 -5.57
CA GLN A 222 5.37 61.96 -6.19
C GLN A 222 5.47 60.89 -5.09
N ALA A 223 4.38 60.14 -4.92
CA ALA A 223 4.36 58.87 -4.22
C ALA A 223 3.51 57.90 -5.06
N GLN A 224 4.13 57.28 -6.05
CA GLN A 224 3.56 56.09 -6.71
C GLN A 224 4.34 54.88 -6.19
N ALA A 225 3.62 54.01 -5.48
CA ALA A 225 4.13 52.77 -4.89
C ALA A 225 4.49 51.71 -5.96
N PRO A 226 5.35 50.72 -5.63
CA PRO A 226 6.11 49.96 -6.62
C PRO A 226 5.39 48.74 -7.19
N ALA A 227 5.60 48.52 -8.49
CA ALA A 227 5.37 47.26 -9.17
C ALA A 227 6.35 46.18 -8.68
N ARG A 228 5.83 45.03 -8.26
CA ARG A 228 6.60 43.80 -8.05
C ARG A 228 6.65 43.05 -9.38
N GLU A 229 7.82 43.00 -10.00
CA GLU A 229 8.13 42.06 -11.09
C GLU A 229 9.28 41.16 -10.63
N GLN A 230 8.97 39.87 -10.48
CA GLN A 230 9.94 38.81 -10.23
C GLN A 230 10.57 38.41 -11.56
N LYS A 231 11.90 38.49 -11.65
CA LYS A 231 12.70 37.81 -12.67
C LYS A 231 13.77 36.98 -11.97
N GLY A 232 13.69 35.66 -12.14
CA GLY A 232 14.73 34.73 -11.71
C GLY A 232 15.89 34.67 -12.70
N ALA A 233 17.09 34.49 -12.17
CA ALA A 233 18.29 33.94 -12.81
C ALA A 233 19.25 33.66 -11.63
N ASN A 234 19.23 32.45 -11.07
CA ASN A 234 20.05 31.31 -11.48
C ASN A 234 21.55 31.64 -11.44
N ASP A 235 22.09 31.75 -10.23
CA ASP A 235 23.51 31.55 -9.92
C ASP A 235 23.61 31.15 -8.43
N GLY A 236 23.77 29.85 -8.19
CA GLY A 236 23.76 29.31 -6.83
C GLY A 236 23.82 27.79 -6.77
N LEU A 237 24.57 27.18 -7.68
CA LEU A 237 24.86 25.75 -7.64
C LEU A 237 26.36 25.59 -7.83
N HIS A 238 27.11 25.60 -6.72
CA HIS A 238 28.36 24.85 -6.51
C HIS A 238 29.03 25.34 -5.23
N GLN A 239 28.45 25.00 -4.08
CA GLN A 239 29.20 24.70 -2.85
C GLN A 239 28.20 24.35 -1.75
N ILE A 240 28.61 23.43 -0.87
CA ILE A 240 27.87 22.87 0.26
C ILE A 240 27.07 21.61 -0.10
N VAL A 241 27.74 20.49 0.13
CA VAL A 241 27.31 19.10 0.47
C VAL A 241 28.36 18.13 -0.09
N ARG A 242 29.61 18.31 0.33
CA ARG A 242 30.64 17.27 0.41
C ARG A 242 30.97 17.15 1.88
N GLN A 243 30.20 16.34 2.62
CA GLN A 243 30.54 15.78 3.92
C GLN A 243 29.30 15.09 4.50
N ARG A 244 29.01 13.85 4.04
CA ARG A 244 28.37 12.80 4.85
C ARG A 244 28.71 11.44 4.25
N HIS A 245 29.94 10.98 4.49
CA HIS A 245 30.24 9.56 4.53
C HIS A 245 30.17 9.12 5.99
N PRO A 246 29.19 8.32 6.41
CA PRO A 246 29.42 7.39 7.51
C PRO A 246 30.12 6.17 6.91
N ALA A 247 31.40 6.00 7.28
CA ALA A 247 32.14 4.78 7.03
C ALA A 247 31.39 3.61 7.67
N GLY A 248 30.87 2.71 6.83
CA GLY A 248 30.34 1.43 7.25
C GLY A 248 31.45 0.61 7.90
N ARG A 249 31.32 0.37 9.20
CA ARG A 249 32.03 -0.68 9.94
C ARG A 249 31.73 -2.03 9.28
N ARG A 250 32.65 -2.52 8.45
CA ARG A 250 32.75 -3.95 8.16
C ARG A 250 33.53 -4.59 9.30
N GLN A 251 32.83 -5.33 10.16
CA GLN A 251 33.45 -6.33 11.02
C GLN A 251 33.65 -7.60 10.16
N PRO A 252 34.88 -8.12 10.02
CA PRO A 252 35.08 -9.54 9.81
C PRO A 252 35.15 -10.21 11.18
N CYS A 253 34.19 -11.09 11.48
CA CYS A 253 34.29 -12.01 12.60
C CYS A 253 35.43 -12.99 12.29
N ALA A 254 36.61 -12.75 12.88
CA ALA A 254 37.66 -13.74 13.03
C ALA A 254 37.60 -14.26 14.46
N HIS A 255 36.90 -15.38 14.67
CA HIS A 255 37.08 -16.25 15.83
C HIS A 255 36.61 -17.65 15.43
N GLY A 256 37.57 -18.50 15.05
CA GLY A 256 37.43 -19.94 15.15
C GLY A 256 38.42 -20.44 16.20
N PRO A 257 37.93 -21.10 17.25
CA PRO A 257 38.69 -22.14 17.91
C PRO A 257 37.94 -23.48 17.80
N GLU A 258 38.65 -24.47 17.29
CA GLU A 258 38.82 -25.79 17.90
C GLU A 258 37.59 -26.39 18.63
N ASN A 259 36.97 -27.42 18.03
CA ASN A 259 37.03 -28.78 18.59
C ASN A 259 36.31 -29.81 17.71
N PRO A 260 36.86 -31.03 17.57
CA PRO A 260 36.23 -32.16 16.92
C PRO A 260 35.45 -33.01 17.94
N CYS A 261 34.26 -33.51 17.60
CA CYS A 261 33.61 -34.60 18.34
C CYS A 261 32.40 -35.17 17.54
N PRO A 262 31.87 -36.36 17.86
CA PRO A 262 32.47 -37.67 17.58
C PRO A 262 31.50 -38.55 16.76
N GLN A 263 32.02 -39.46 15.91
CA GLN A 263 31.22 -40.58 15.41
C GLN A 263 31.30 -41.74 16.41
N GLY A 264 30.30 -41.82 17.29
CA GLY A 264 29.95 -43.06 17.97
C GLY A 264 28.95 -43.82 17.11
N GLN A 265 29.39 -44.90 16.46
CA GLN A 265 28.49 -45.85 15.80
C GLN A 265 28.52 -47.18 16.53
N GLN A 266 27.35 -47.57 17.02
CA GLN A 266 27.04 -48.82 17.70
C GLN A 266 27.07 -50.01 16.73
N LYS A 267 27.68 -51.11 17.17
CA LYS A 267 27.34 -52.52 16.91
C LYS A 267 27.87 -53.28 18.15
N GLY A 268 27.14 -54.06 18.93
CA GLY A 268 25.91 -54.79 18.69
C GLY A 268 26.18 -56.26 19.05
N GLY A 269 25.55 -56.76 20.13
CA GLY A 269 25.25 -58.18 20.32
C GLY A 269 26.23 -59.01 21.16
N GLY A 270 26.08 -58.97 22.49
CA GLY A 270 26.50 -60.04 23.39
C GLY A 270 25.30 -60.89 23.78
N VAL A 271 25.32 -62.17 23.41
CA VAL A 271 24.45 -63.22 23.96
C VAL A 271 25.37 -64.38 24.34
N GLY A 272 25.47 -64.65 25.64
CA GLY A 272 26.23 -65.77 26.19
C GLY A 272 25.54 -66.24 27.47
N HIS A 273 24.70 -67.26 27.33
CA HIS A 273 24.21 -68.10 28.42
C HIS A 273 24.73 -69.51 28.17
N ALA A 274 25.61 -69.97 29.04
CA ALA A 274 25.85 -71.36 29.42
C ALA A 274 26.55 -71.33 30.79
#